data_AF-A0A413PBZ9-F1
#
_entry.id   AF-A0A413PBZ9-F1
#
_cell.length_a   1.000
_cell.length_b   1.000
_cell.length_c   1.000
_cell.angle_alpha   90.00
_cell.angle_beta   90.00
_cell.angle_gamma   90.00
#
_symmetry.space_group_name_H-M   'P 1'
#
loop_
_entity.id
_entity.type
_entity.pdbx_description
1 polymer ?
#
loop_
_entity_poly.entity_id
_entity_poly.type
_entity_poly.pdbx_seq_one_letter_code
_entity_poly.pdbx_strand_id
1 'polypeptide(L)' 'MRVVIDIPKDFARDYATDKFKDFFSRVSADIDCNGMCGRYEKEISEMFLKAFDDSFVDVLGGLK' A
#
# COMPACT_ATOMS: atom_id res chain seq x y z
N MET A 1 11.55 12.31 -3.77
CA MET A 1 10.53 12.98 -2.93
C MET A 1 10.22 12.07 -1.75
N ARG A 2 9.95 12.60 -0.55
CA ARG A 2 9.53 11.80 0.62
C ARG A 2 8.12 12.25 1.04
N VAL A 3 7.24 11.28 1.25
CA VAL A 3 5.90 11.48 1.82
C VAL A 3 5.85 10.72 3.15
N VAL A 4 5.25 11.34 4.16
CA VAL A 4 4.97 10.70 5.46
C VAL A 4 3.46 10.61 5.59
N ILE A 5 2.95 9.43 5.92
CA ILE A 5 1.51 9.15 6.03
C ILE A 5 1.24 8.70 7.46
N ASP A 6 0.39 9.43 8.16
CA ASP A 6 -0.11 9.02 9.48
C ASP A 6 -1.27 8.05 9.29
N ILE A 7 -1.09 6.79 9.71
CA ILE A 7 -2.16 5.79 9.67
C ILE A 7 -3.04 5.97 10.92
N PRO A 8 -4.35 6.25 10.77
CA PRO A 8 -5.26 6.37 11.92
C PRO A 8 -5.27 5.09 12.75
N LYS A 9 -5.44 5.20 14.07
CA LYS A 9 -5.42 4.06 15.00
C LYS A 9 -6.36 2.92 14.60
N ASP A 10 -7.52 3.25 14.05
CA ASP A 10 -8.53 2.28 13.62
C ASP A 10 -8.03 1.38 12.48
N PHE A 11 -7.04 1.83 11.70
CA PHE A 11 -6.42 1.09 10.59
C PHE A 11 -5.04 0.53 10.95
N ALA A 12 -4.55 0.73 12.17
CA ALA A 12 -3.22 0.25 12.58
C ALA A 12 -3.10 -1.28 12.48
N ARG A 13 -4.18 -2.00 12.81
CA ARG A 13 -4.24 -3.46 12.66
C ARG A 13 -4.21 -3.88 11.19
N ASP A 14 -4.91 -3.17 10.31
CA ASP A 14 -4.94 -3.46 8.88
C ASP A 14 -3.55 -3.27 8.27
N TYR A 15 -2.84 -2.22 8.68
CA TYR A 15 -1.45 -2.01 8.30
C TYR A 15 -0.54 -3.12 8.83
N ALA A 16 -0.63 -3.46 10.12
CA ALA A 16 0.21 -4.50 10.73
C ALA A 16 -0.06 -5.92 10.21
N THR A 17 -1.22 -6.15 9.57
CA THR A 17 -1.61 -7.44 8.99
C THR A 17 -1.60 -7.44 7.46
N ASP A 18 -0.78 -6.56 6.87
CA ASP A 18 -0.49 -6.45 5.44
C ASP A 18 -1.72 -6.18 4.55
N LYS A 19 -2.85 -5.71 5.11
CA LYS A 19 -4.10 -5.47 4.35
C LYS A 19 -3.97 -4.40 3.28
N PHE A 20 -3.10 -3.41 3.50
CA PHE A 20 -2.81 -2.36 2.52
C PHE A 20 -2.08 -2.93 1.31
N LYS A 21 -1.05 -3.75 1.54
CA LYS A 21 -0.35 -4.49 0.49
C LYS A 21 -1.33 -5.37 -0.30
N ASP A 22 -2.14 -6.17 0.41
CA ASP A 22 -3.15 -7.03 -0.21
C ASP A 22 -4.18 -6.24 -1.03
N PHE A 23 -4.57 -5.06 -0.54
CA PHE A 23 -5.49 -4.16 -1.25
C PHE A 23 -4.90 -3.68 -2.57
N PHE A 24 -3.70 -3.08 -2.56
CA PHE A 24 -3.09 -2.55 -3.78
C PHE A 24 -2.66 -3.64 -4.77
N SER A 25 -2.31 -4.83 -4.28
CA SER A 25 -2.04 -5.99 -5.15
C SER A 25 -3.29 -6.38 -5.96
N ARG A 26 -4.47 -6.42 -5.31
CA ARG A 26 -5.74 -6.72 -5.98
C ARG A 26 -6.19 -5.59 -6.91
N VAL A 27 -6.05 -4.33 -6.49
CA VAL A 27 -6.34 -3.17 -7.34
C VAL A 27 -5.51 -3.23 -8.64
N SER A 28 -4.20 -3.45 -8.54
CA SER A 28 -3.35 -3.55 -9.74
C SER A 28 -3.73 -4.73 -10.64
N ALA A 29 -4.09 -5.87 -10.04
CA ALA A 29 -4.52 -7.05 -10.80
C ALA A 29 -5.83 -6.84 -11.57
N ASP A 30 -6.76 -6.04 -11.03
CA ASP A 30 -8.03 -5.72 -11.68
C ASP A 30 -7.91 -4.62 -12.75
N ILE A 31 -6.81 -3.86 -12.80
CA ILE A 31 -6.59 -2.82 -13.81
C ILE A 31 -6.11 -3.46 -15.12
N ASP A 32 -7.06 -3.66 -16.05
CA ASP A 32 -6.83 -4.24 -17.37
C ASP A 32 -6.63 -3.19 -18.49
N CYS A 33 -6.70 -1.90 -18.16
CA CYS A 33 -6.62 -0.76 -19.08
C CYS A 33 -7.72 -0.67 -20.16
N ASN A 34 -8.83 -1.41 -20.01
CA ASN A 34 -9.95 -1.37 -20.96
C ASN A 34 -11.14 -0.54 -20.46
N GLY A 35 -11.09 -0.06 -19.22
CA GLY A 35 -12.13 0.75 -18.57
C GLY A 35 -11.67 2.16 -18.22
N MET A 36 -12.15 2.67 -17.08
CA MET A 36 -11.78 4.01 -16.58
C MET A 36 -10.35 4.09 -16.04
N CYS A 37 -9.79 2.95 -15.61
CA CYS A 37 -8.43 2.88 -15.13
C CYS A 37 -7.49 2.52 -16.28
N GLY A 38 -6.37 3.22 -16.37
CA GLY A 38 -5.33 2.99 -17.36
C GLY A 38 -3.95 2.86 -16.72
N ARG A 39 -2.92 3.20 -17.49
CA ARG A 39 -1.52 3.06 -17.07
C ARG A 39 -1.18 3.85 -15.81
N TYR A 40 -1.72 5.05 -15.66
CA TYR A 40 -1.41 5.89 -14.51
C TYR A 40 -1.94 5.30 -13.20
N GLU A 41 -3.19 4.80 -13.18
CA GLU A 41 -3.77 4.15 -12.01
C GLU A 41 -2.99 2.91 -11.62
N LYS A 42 -2.55 2.13 -12.62
CA LYS A 42 -1.72 0.94 -12.38
C LYS A 42 -0.37 1.30 -11.77
N GLU A 43 0.36 2.24 -12.37
CA GLU A 43 1.67 2.69 -11.88
C GLU A 43 1.58 3.27 -10.47
N ILE A 44 0.53 4.05 -10.17
CA ILE A 44 0.29 4.60 -8.82
C ILE A 44 -0.03 3.48 -7.83
N SER A 45 -0.86 2.50 -8.21
CA SER A 45 -1.18 1.35 -7.36
C SER A 45 0.06 0.51 -7.05
N GLU A 46 0.92 0.27 -8.04
CA GLU A 46 2.19 -0.46 -7.88
C GLU A 46 3.19 0.30 -7.00
N MET A 47 3.24 1.64 -7.13
CA MET A 47 4.07 2.49 -6.27
C MET A 47 3.64 2.39 -4.79
N PHE A 48 2.33 2.48 -4.51
CA PHE A 48 1.83 2.32 -3.14
C PHE A 48 2.01 0.89 -2.61
N LEU A 49 1.80 -0.13 -3.44
CA LEU A 49 2.09 -1.51 -3.08
C LEU A 49 3.53 -1.65 -2.58
N LYS A 50 4.50 -1.13 -3.34
CA LYS A 50 5.91 -1.16 -2.96
C LYS A 50 6.18 -0.35 -1.70
N ALA A 51 5.61 0.85 -1.58
CA ALA A 51 5.81 1.70 -0.42
C ALA A 51 5.31 1.04 0.88
N PHE A 52 4.17 0.35 0.84
CA PHE A 52 3.63 -0.37 2.00
C PHE A 52 4.37 -1.69 2.28
N ASP A 53 4.91 -2.36 1.25
CA ASP A 53 5.73 -3.56 1.43
C ASP A 53 7.10 -3.24 2.04
N ASP A 54 7.72 -2.13 1.63
CA ASP A 54 9.01 -1.65 2.15
C ASP A 54 8.87 -0.92 3.50
N SER A 55 7.65 -0.58 3.91
CA SER A 55 7.39 0.12 5.17
C SER A 55 7.44 -0.84 6.36
N PHE A 56 7.85 -0.31 7.51
CA PHE A 56 7.85 -1.04 8.77
C PHE A 56 7.22 -0.16 9.85
N VAL A 57 6.59 -0.79 10.84
CA VAL A 57 6.25 -0.09 12.07
C VAL A 57 7.55 0.01 12.86
N ASP A 58 7.99 1.22 13.17
CA ASP A 58 9.04 1.41 14.19
C ASP A 58 8.41 1.14 15.56
N VAL A 59 8.21 -0.14 15.86
CA VAL A 59 7.82 -0.59 17.19
C VAL A 59 9.10 -0.55 17.99
N LEU A 60 9.22 0.42 18.89
CA LEU A 60 10.30 0.50 19.89
C LEU A 60 10.68 -0.90 20.41
N GLY A 61 11.73 -1.49 19.83
CA GLY A 61 12.38 -2.72 20.30
C GLY A 61 12.22 -4.02 19.50
N GLY A 62 11.68 -4.03 18.27
CA GLY A 62 11.67 -5.30 17.52
C GLY A 62 11.38 -5.15 16.03
N LEU A 63 12.43 -5.24 15.21
CA LEU A 63 12.30 -5.53 13.79
C LEU A 63 11.49 -6.80 13.59
N LYS A 64 10.61 -6.80 12.58
CA LYS A 64 10.23 -8.04 11.88
C LYS A 64 11.48 -8.69 11.31
#